data_AF-A0A3P6R902-F1
#
_entry.id   AF-A0A3P6R902-F1
#
_cell.length_a   1.000
_cell.length_b   1.000
_cell.length_c   1.000
_cell.angle_alpha   90.00
_cell.angle_beta   90.00
_cell.angle_gamma   90.00
#
_symmetry.space_group_name_H-M   'P 1'
#
loop_
_entity.id
_entity.type
_entity.pdbx_description
1 polymer ?
#
loop_
_entity_poly.entity_id
_entity_poly.type
_entity_poly.pdbx_seq_one_letter_code
_entity_poly.pdbx_strand_id
1 'polypeptide(L)'
;MRHPSLSEISNHSHEMTASVPDLSPYQEEERTNDALPSEVSIIEPILRVLQLLCENHNSLLQNFIRKQSDRANHNLVAETLSFLDTVCGSTKGSLGVFGEIGEHNFSLITQTLATLTEFCQGPCHENQNTMAMQENGLNIIISLVLNDIKPLADDHMELALEIKSQASKLLLAIMESRHDSENAERVLQNMDNTDGGPRQLVHAITQAYEMAHSKQYEINVMKKELLQGSSIQDRPRSIISPSIKTEGGRQDP
;
A
#
# COMPACT_ATOMS: atom_id res chain seq x y z
N MET A 1 73.53 2.41 -31.83
CA MET A 1 73.75 0.98 -31.49
C MET A 1 72.75 0.14 -32.29
N ARG A 2 73.18 -1.06 -32.71
CA ARG A 2 72.66 -1.86 -33.83
C ARG A 2 71.16 -2.22 -33.73
N HIS A 3 70.42 -1.96 -34.81
CA HIS A 3 69.47 -2.94 -35.35
C HIS A 3 70.26 -3.91 -36.25
N PRO A 4 69.91 -5.20 -36.23
CA PRO A 4 69.64 -5.88 -37.49
C PRO A 4 68.37 -6.75 -37.44
N SER A 5 67.94 -7.04 -38.65
CA SER A 5 66.68 -7.57 -39.12
C SER A 5 66.73 -9.06 -39.46
N LEU A 6 65.52 -9.64 -39.57
CA LEU A 6 65.10 -10.69 -40.52
C LEU A 6 65.77 -12.07 -40.49
N SER A 7 65.01 -13.05 -40.00
CA SER A 7 64.88 -14.38 -40.59
C SER A 7 63.39 -14.76 -40.58
N GLU A 8 62.73 -14.66 -41.74
CA GLU A 8 62.14 -15.81 -42.46
C GLU A 8 60.75 -16.21 -41.91
N ILE A 9 59.66 -15.66 -42.47
CA ILE A 9 58.94 -16.07 -43.70
C ILE A 9 58.18 -17.40 -43.53
N SER A 10 56.85 -17.27 -43.63
CA SER A 10 55.87 -18.23 -44.15
C SER A 10 55.52 -19.46 -43.30
N ASN A 11 54.27 -19.50 -42.81
CA ASN A 11 53.27 -20.35 -43.47
C ASN A 11 51.83 -20.04 -43.03
N HIS A 12 50.98 -20.03 -44.05
CA HIS A 12 49.55 -19.80 -44.01
C HIS A 12 48.78 -20.99 -43.39
N SER A 13 47.62 -20.63 -42.83
CA SER A 13 46.29 -21.26 -42.97
C SER A 13 45.83 -22.44 -42.10
N HIS A 14 44.65 -22.21 -41.51
CA HIS A 14 43.53 -23.10 -41.18
C HIS A 14 43.67 -24.14 -40.07
N GLU A 15 42.91 -23.95 -38.97
CA GLU A 15 41.62 -24.63 -38.81
C GLU A 15 40.76 -24.03 -37.68
N MET A 16 39.46 -23.94 -37.96
CA MET A 16 38.41 -23.49 -37.06
C MET A 16 38.02 -24.63 -36.11
N THR A 17 37.95 -24.34 -34.81
CA THR A 17 36.99 -25.02 -33.92
C THR A 17 36.32 -23.96 -33.05
N ALA A 18 35.02 -23.79 -33.27
CA ALA A 18 34.18 -22.85 -32.56
C ALA A 18 33.83 -23.40 -31.18
N SER A 19 34.37 -22.79 -30.13
CA SER A 19 33.85 -22.94 -28.77
C SER A 19 32.65 -21.99 -28.62
N VAL A 20 31.47 -22.56 -28.86
CA VAL A 20 30.17 -21.93 -28.57
C VAL A 20 30.13 -21.59 -27.07
N PRO A 21 29.91 -20.32 -26.67
CA PRO A 21 29.57 -20.00 -25.29
C PRO A 21 28.18 -20.59 -24.99
N ASP A 22 28.12 -21.41 -23.96
CA ASP A 22 26.91 -22.01 -23.41
C ASP A 22 25.88 -20.91 -23.08
N LEU A 23 24.86 -20.76 -23.94
CA LEU A 23 23.66 -19.98 -23.68
C LEU A 23 22.75 -20.82 -22.78
N SER A 24 23.15 -20.95 -21.50
CA SER A 24 22.16 -21.24 -20.47
C SER A 24 21.14 -20.10 -20.50
N PRO A 25 19.82 -20.39 -20.38
CA PRO A 25 18.84 -19.33 -20.32
C PRO A 25 19.24 -18.45 -19.16
N TYR A 26 19.38 -17.15 -19.42
CA TYR A 26 19.28 -16.12 -18.42
C TYR A 26 18.25 -16.60 -17.41
N GLN A 27 18.71 -16.93 -16.20
CA GLN A 27 17.83 -17.07 -15.07
C GLN A 27 17.07 -15.75 -15.09
N GLU A 28 15.80 -15.80 -15.51
CA GLU A 28 14.84 -14.75 -15.21
C GLU A 28 15.11 -14.47 -13.75
N GLU A 29 15.68 -13.29 -13.48
CA GLU A 29 15.74 -12.73 -12.15
C GLU A 29 14.41 -13.09 -11.54
N GLU A 30 14.45 -13.85 -10.44
CA GLU A 30 13.30 -14.01 -9.57
C GLU A 30 12.78 -12.59 -9.35
N ARG A 31 11.77 -12.19 -10.12
CA ARG A 31 10.82 -11.19 -9.67
C ARG A 31 10.24 -11.89 -8.46
N THR A 32 10.85 -11.63 -7.31
CA THR A 32 10.26 -11.88 -6.02
C THR A 32 8.84 -11.41 -6.19
N ASN A 33 7.92 -12.35 -6.12
CA ASN A 33 6.53 -12.07 -6.34
C ASN A 33 6.14 -11.18 -5.17
N ASP A 34 6.22 -9.85 -5.34
CA ASP A 34 5.86 -8.83 -4.33
C ASP A 34 4.36 -8.89 -3.98
N ALA A 35 3.65 -9.88 -4.53
CA ALA A 35 2.31 -10.24 -4.13
C ALA A 35 2.33 -10.80 -2.71
N LEU A 36 1.49 -10.21 -1.87
CA LEU A 36 1.12 -10.74 -0.56
C LEU A 36 0.67 -12.21 -0.69
N PRO A 37 0.95 -13.06 0.32
CA PRO A 37 0.37 -14.40 0.38
C PRO A 37 -1.15 -14.35 0.20
N SER A 38 -1.72 -15.38 -0.43
CA SER A 38 -3.16 -15.40 -0.75
C SER A 38 -4.05 -15.25 0.49
N GLU A 39 -3.56 -15.75 1.63
CA GLU A 39 -4.17 -15.64 2.96
C GLU A 39 -4.23 -14.20 3.48
N VAL A 40 -3.31 -13.34 3.06
CA VAL A 40 -3.28 -11.91 3.42
C VAL A 40 -4.03 -11.08 2.39
N SER A 41 -3.91 -11.42 1.10
CA SER A 41 -4.61 -10.72 0.01
C SER A 41 -6.14 -10.77 0.15
N ILE A 42 -6.69 -11.87 0.69
CA ILE A 42 -8.15 -11.99 0.93
C ILE A 42 -8.66 -11.04 2.03
N ILE A 43 -7.78 -10.49 2.88
CA ILE A 43 -8.19 -9.58 3.96
C ILE A 43 -8.72 -8.27 3.40
N GLU A 44 -8.12 -7.73 2.34
CA GLU A 44 -8.54 -6.47 1.71
C GLU A 44 -10.03 -6.46 1.30
N PRO A 45 -10.55 -7.42 0.51
CA PRO A 45 -11.98 -7.45 0.19
C PRO A 45 -12.88 -7.72 1.40
N ILE A 46 -12.41 -8.48 2.41
CA ILE A 46 -13.17 -8.68 3.66
C ILE A 46 -13.33 -7.36 4.40
N LEU A 47 -12.24 -6.61 4.56
CA LEU A 47 -12.26 -5.28 5.17
C LEU A 47 -13.14 -4.33 4.36
N ARG A 48 -13.10 -4.39 3.04
CA ARG A 48 -13.99 -3.58 2.19
C ARG A 48 -15.47 -3.86 2.44
N VAL A 49 -15.85 -5.13 2.61
CA VAL A 49 -17.23 -5.48 2.98
C VAL A 49 -17.59 -4.91 4.36
N LEU A 50 -16.71 -5.08 5.36
CA LEU A 50 -16.95 -4.57 6.71
C LEU A 50 -17.06 -3.03 6.74
N GLN A 51 -16.24 -2.35 5.94
CA GLN A 51 -16.34 -0.91 5.73
C GLN A 51 -17.73 -0.53 5.20
N LEU A 52 -18.14 -1.11 4.07
CA LEU A 52 -19.44 -0.82 3.42
C LEU A 52 -20.64 -1.10 4.34
N LEU A 53 -20.52 -2.10 5.22
CA LEU A 53 -21.54 -2.41 6.21
C LEU A 53 -21.68 -1.31 7.28
N CYS A 54 -20.57 -0.64 7.63
CA CYS A 54 -20.54 0.42 8.64
C CYS A 54 -20.75 1.83 8.06
N GLU A 55 -20.61 2.00 6.74
CA GLU A 55 -20.83 3.27 6.03
C GLU A 55 -22.17 3.93 6.40
N ASN A 56 -22.19 5.27 6.36
CA ASN A 56 -23.34 6.10 6.73
C ASN A 56 -23.75 5.96 8.22
N HIS A 57 -22.79 5.72 9.10
CA HIS A 57 -23.00 5.64 10.55
C HIS A 57 -24.00 4.54 10.95
N ASN A 58 -23.86 3.36 10.36
CA ASN A 58 -24.76 2.24 10.64
C ASN A 58 -24.52 1.68 12.06
N SER A 59 -25.16 2.29 13.05
CA SER A 59 -24.96 1.99 14.47
C SER A 59 -25.24 0.53 14.84
N LEU A 60 -26.18 -0.14 14.14
CA LEU A 60 -26.45 -1.56 14.36
C LEU A 60 -25.22 -2.39 14.02
N LEU A 61 -24.64 -2.18 12.84
CA LEU A 61 -23.48 -2.95 12.39
C LEU A 61 -22.20 -2.52 13.10
N GLN A 62 -22.00 -1.21 13.35
CA GLN A 62 -20.89 -0.69 14.16
C GLN A 62 -20.88 -1.28 15.58
N ASN A 63 -22.05 -1.45 16.21
CA ASN A 63 -22.14 -2.12 17.51
C ASN A 63 -21.96 -3.63 17.41
N PHE A 64 -22.53 -4.26 16.36
CA PHE A 64 -22.41 -5.69 16.14
C PHE A 64 -20.96 -6.13 15.94
N ILE A 65 -20.14 -5.38 15.19
CA ILE A 65 -18.72 -5.73 14.98
C ILE A 65 -17.90 -5.64 16.28
N ARG A 66 -18.34 -4.85 17.27
CA ARG A 66 -17.71 -4.75 18.59
C ARG A 66 -18.23 -5.81 19.57
N LYS A 67 -19.54 -6.05 19.58
CA LYS A 67 -20.22 -6.89 20.57
C LYS A 67 -21.46 -7.58 19.98
N GLN A 68 -21.39 -8.92 19.86
CA GLN A 68 -22.44 -9.73 19.22
C GLN A 68 -23.51 -10.24 20.18
N SER A 69 -23.34 -10.07 21.49
CA SER A 69 -24.28 -10.36 22.60
C SER A 69 -24.73 -11.83 22.74
N ASP A 70 -25.31 -12.42 21.69
CA ASP A 70 -25.91 -13.77 21.68
C ASP A 70 -24.87 -14.90 21.49
N ARG A 71 -23.60 -14.54 21.29
CA ARG A 71 -22.45 -15.45 21.09
C ARG A 71 -21.23 -14.93 21.87
N ALA A 72 -20.15 -15.72 21.89
CA ALA A 72 -18.85 -15.23 22.33
C ALA A 72 -18.52 -13.93 21.56
N ASN A 73 -18.16 -12.88 22.30
CA ASN A 73 -17.89 -11.58 21.68
C ASN A 73 -16.52 -11.62 21.01
N HIS A 74 -16.48 -11.23 19.74
CA HIS A 74 -15.27 -11.01 18.97
C HIS A 74 -15.22 -9.52 18.62
N ASN A 75 -14.31 -8.78 19.26
CA ASN A 75 -14.21 -7.34 19.07
C ASN A 75 -13.39 -7.04 17.80
N LEU A 76 -14.06 -7.02 16.65
CA LEU A 76 -13.40 -6.82 15.37
C LEU A 76 -12.77 -5.43 15.25
N VAL A 77 -13.24 -4.43 16.01
CA VAL A 77 -12.61 -3.11 16.05
C VAL A 77 -11.19 -3.21 16.60
N ALA A 78 -11.02 -3.87 17.74
CA ALA A 78 -9.72 -4.06 18.37
C ALA A 78 -8.80 -4.99 17.55
N GLU A 79 -9.34 -6.07 16.99
CA GLU A 79 -8.58 -7.01 16.16
C GLU A 79 -8.08 -6.35 14.87
N THR A 80 -8.92 -5.52 14.22
CA THR A 80 -8.53 -4.78 13.00
C THR A 80 -7.44 -3.75 13.31
N LEU A 81 -7.48 -3.11 14.49
CA LEU A 81 -6.44 -2.19 14.92
C LEU A 81 -5.11 -2.92 15.23
N SER A 82 -5.17 -4.08 15.88
CA SER A 82 -3.99 -4.93 16.09
C SER A 82 -3.39 -5.42 14.76
N PHE A 83 -4.25 -5.71 13.79
CA PHE A 83 -3.81 -6.06 12.43
C PHE A 83 -3.06 -4.90 11.77
N LEU A 84 -3.56 -3.67 11.85
CA LEU A 84 -2.86 -2.49 11.35
C LEU A 84 -1.46 -2.34 11.98
N ASP A 85 -1.37 -2.47 13.31
CA ASP A 85 -0.10 -2.40 14.04
C ASP A 85 0.91 -3.47 13.57
N THR A 86 0.42 -4.68 13.31
CA THR A 86 1.22 -5.80 12.80
C THR A 86 1.70 -5.53 11.37
N VAL A 87 0.81 -5.06 10.48
CA VAL A 87 1.16 -4.74 9.08
C VAL A 87 2.14 -3.57 9.00
N CYS A 88 2.03 -2.60 9.89
CA CYS A 88 2.96 -1.47 9.95
C CYS A 88 4.29 -1.77 10.68
N GLY A 89 4.49 -2.99 11.19
CA GLY A 89 5.80 -3.47 11.68
C GLY A 89 6.22 -2.91 13.04
N SER A 90 5.29 -2.63 13.94
CA SER A 90 5.52 -1.95 15.24
C SER A 90 6.25 -2.79 16.30
N THR A 91 7.33 -3.46 15.94
CA THR A 91 8.38 -3.84 16.89
C THR A 91 9.61 -2.97 16.67
N LYS A 92 9.68 -1.89 17.47
CA LYS A 92 10.88 -1.05 17.75
C LYS A 92 11.09 0.20 16.86
N GLY A 93 10.15 1.14 16.94
CA GLY A 93 10.48 2.58 16.92
C GLY A 93 10.97 3.15 15.59
N SER A 94 10.85 2.42 14.50
CA SER A 94 11.05 2.95 13.16
C SER A 94 9.96 2.39 12.26
N LEU A 95 9.27 3.26 11.53
CA LEU A 95 8.47 2.90 10.35
C LEU A 95 9.38 2.34 9.22
N GLY A 96 10.52 1.73 9.54
CA GLY A 96 11.54 1.27 8.60
C GLY A 96 11.19 -0.04 7.90
N VAL A 97 10.10 -0.71 8.29
CA VAL A 97 9.55 -1.88 7.58
C VAL A 97 8.77 -1.45 6.32
N PHE A 98 8.58 -0.15 6.11
CA PHE A 98 7.98 0.37 4.88
C PHE A 98 8.87 0.16 3.64
N GLY A 99 10.12 -0.29 3.82
CA GLY A 99 11.03 -0.65 2.72
C GLY A 99 10.59 -1.89 1.94
N GLU A 100 9.70 -2.70 2.50
CA GLU A 100 9.11 -3.88 1.85
C GLU A 100 7.64 -3.64 1.42
N ILE A 101 7.16 -2.39 1.46
CA ILE A 101 5.79 -2.09 1.01
C ILE A 101 5.76 -2.00 -0.52
N GLY A 102 5.47 -3.14 -1.14
CA GLY A 102 4.97 -3.17 -2.51
C GLY A 102 3.58 -2.51 -2.61
N GLU A 103 3.10 -2.22 -3.83
CA GLU A 103 1.79 -1.59 -4.08
C GLU A 103 0.63 -2.29 -3.35
N HIS A 104 0.72 -3.61 -3.17
CA HIS A 104 -0.29 -4.41 -2.46
C HIS A 104 -0.34 -4.14 -0.95
N ASN A 105 0.81 -3.91 -0.30
CA ASN A 105 0.85 -3.56 1.12
C ASN A 105 0.23 -2.17 1.37
N PHE A 106 0.42 -1.25 0.42
CA PHE A 106 -0.21 0.07 0.47
C PHE A 106 -1.75 -0.01 0.40
N SER A 107 -2.30 -0.80 -0.54
CA SER A 107 -3.76 -0.96 -0.69
C SER A 107 -4.38 -1.52 0.59
N LEU A 108 -3.73 -2.52 1.19
CA LEU A 108 -4.17 -3.13 2.43
C LEU A 108 -4.15 -2.16 3.63
N ILE A 109 -3.09 -1.36 3.79
CA ILE A 109 -2.99 -0.36 4.88
C ILE A 109 -4.09 0.70 4.72
N THR A 110 -4.24 1.26 3.51
CA THR A 110 -5.25 2.29 3.24
C THR A 110 -6.67 1.75 3.42
N GLN A 111 -6.95 0.54 2.95
CA GLN A 111 -8.23 -0.14 3.18
C GLN A 111 -8.49 -0.38 4.68
N THR A 112 -7.45 -0.75 5.44
CA THR A 112 -7.57 -0.96 6.90
C THR A 112 -7.90 0.35 7.62
N LEU A 113 -7.20 1.44 7.31
CA LEU A 113 -7.46 2.78 7.86
C LEU A 113 -8.87 3.28 7.53
N ALA A 114 -9.31 3.11 6.28
CA ALA A 114 -10.66 3.49 5.85
C ALA A 114 -11.74 2.67 6.58
N THR A 115 -11.53 1.36 6.74
CA THR A 115 -12.45 0.47 7.46
C THR A 115 -12.57 0.85 8.94
N LEU A 116 -11.44 1.10 9.62
CA LEU A 116 -11.43 1.58 11.00
C LEU A 116 -12.10 2.95 11.15
N THR A 117 -12.00 3.81 10.13
CA THR A 117 -12.68 5.11 10.13
C THR A 117 -14.20 4.91 10.16
N GLU A 118 -14.75 4.07 9.28
CA GLU A 118 -16.19 3.76 9.26
C GLU A 118 -16.66 3.03 10.53
N PHE A 119 -15.80 2.24 11.17
CA PHE A 119 -16.13 1.63 12.47
C PHE A 119 -16.38 2.69 13.55
N CYS A 120 -15.68 3.83 13.49
CA CYS A 120 -15.67 4.84 14.54
C CYS A 120 -16.46 6.10 14.19
N GLN A 121 -16.81 6.30 12.92
CA GLN A 121 -17.44 7.51 12.44
C GLN A 121 -18.74 7.79 13.21
N GLY A 122 -18.87 9.04 13.66
CA GLY A 122 -19.77 9.41 14.74
C GLY A 122 -21.24 9.58 14.35
N PRO A 123 -22.18 9.40 15.29
CA PRO A 123 -21.94 9.17 16.72
C PRO A 123 -21.74 7.67 17.06
N CYS A 124 -20.53 7.28 17.49
CA CYS A 124 -20.20 5.89 17.88
C CYS A 124 -19.17 5.83 19.03
N HIS A 125 -19.53 6.38 20.19
CA HIS A 125 -18.60 6.57 21.33
C HIS A 125 -17.93 5.28 21.82
N GLU A 126 -18.63 4.15 21.78
CA GLU A 126 -18.08 2.88 22.29
C GLU A 126 -16.96 2.33 21.40
N ASN A 127 -17.06 2.49 20.07
CA ASN A 127 -15.96 2.12 19.16
C ASN A 127 -14.80 3.11 19.29
N GLN A 128 -15.10 4.41 19.36
CA GLN A 128 -14.10 5.45 19.60
C GLN A 128 -13.30 5.21 20.89
N ASN A 129 -13.98 4.83 21.98
CA ASN A 129 -13.34 4.48 23.25
C ASN A 129 -12.51 3.20 23.13
N THR A 130 -12.98 2.19 22.39
CA THR A 130 -12.21 0.97 22.12
C THR A 130 -10.88 1.31 21.44
N MET A 131 -10.91 2.17 20.41
CA MET A 131 -9.72 2.62 19.70
C MET A 131 -8.76 3.41 20.59
N ALA A 132 -9.29 4.34 21.39
CA ALA A 132 -8.47 5.22 22.22
C ALA A 132 -7.87 4.51 23.46
N MET A 133 -8.52 3.44 23.95
CA MET A 133 -8.03 2.66 25.09
C MET A 133 -6.97 1.62 24.71
N GLN A 134 -6.92 1.22 23.45
CA GLN A 134 -5.90 0.29 22.96
C GLN A 134 -4.58 1.05 22.77
N GLU A 135 -3.75 1.05 23.82
CA GLU A 135 -2.50 1.83 23.90
C GLU A 135 -1.59 1.65 22.67
N ASN A 136 -1.36 0.39 22.23
CA ASN A 136 -0.53 0.11 21.05
C ASN A 136 -1.17 0.62 19.75
N GLY A 137 -2.49 0.54 19.65
CA GLY A 137 -3.25 0.88 18.45
C GLY A 137 -3.36 2.38 18.20
N LEU A 138 -3.58 3.18 19.25
CA LEU A 138 -3.59 4.64 19.11
C LEU A 138 -2.21 5.18 18.72
N ASN A 139 -1.14 4.57 19.26
CA ASN A 139 0.24 4.94 18.97
C ASN A 139 0.63 4.74 17.51
N ILE A 140 0.20 3.66 16.87
CA ILE A 140 0.47 3.47 15.43
C ILE A 140 -0.23 4.55 14.59
N ILE A 141 -1.49 4.90 14.90
CA ILE A 141 -2.23 5.93 14.16
C ILE A 141 -1.53 7.29 14.29
N ILE A 142 -1.12 7.67 15.51
CA ILE A 142 -0.39 8.90 15.77
C ILE A 142 0.96 8.88 15.05
N SER A 143 1.66 7.75 15.07
CA SER A 143 2.95 7.59 14.38
C SER A 143 2.83 7.76 12.87
N LEU A 144 1.80 7.21 12.24
CA LEU A 144 1.55 7.37 10.80
C LEU A 144 1.33 8.85 10.43
N VAL A 145 0.63 9.60 11.28
CA VAL A 145 0.41 11.05 11.09
C VAL A 145 1.71 11.83 11.28
N LEU A 146 2.41 11.61 12.39
CA LEU A 146 3.51 12.47 12.84
C LEU A 146 4.88 12.17 12.25
N ASN A 147 5.15 10.91 11.93
CA ASN A 147 6.50 10.48 11.56
C ASN A 147 6.64 10.34 10.05
N ASP A 148 7.88 10.46 9.60
CA ASP A 148 8.26 10.14 8.24
C ASP A 148 8.07 8.64 7.94
N ILE A 149 7.40 8.36 6.83
CA ILE A 149 7.13 7.00 6.38
C ILE A 149 8.25 6.58 5.41
N LYS A 150 9.45 6.29 5.92
CA LYS A 150 10.61 5.97 5.07
C LYS A 150 10.78 4.47 4.81
N PRO A 151 11.21 4.07 3.60
CA PRO A 151 11.61 4.89 2.45
C PRO A 151 10.44 5.35 1.55
N LEU A 152 9.19 4.97 1.86
CA LEU A 152 8.02 5.28 1.02
C LEU A 152 7.89 6.79 0.71
N ALA A 153 8.22 7.67 1.65
CA ALA A 153 8.20 9.12 1.45
C ALA A 153 9.22 9.59 0.40
N ASP A 154 10.33 8.87 0.23
CA ASP A 154 11.40 9.20 -0.71
C ASP A 154 11.05 8.65 -2.11
N ASP A 155 10.56 7.40 -2.20
CA ASP A 155 10.32 6.71 -3.48
C ASP A 155 8.90 6.89 -4.04
N HIS A 156 7.90 6.89 -3.15
CA HIS A 156 6.47 6.89 -3.48
C HIS A 156 5.70 7.92 -2.62
N MET A 157 6.13 9.17 -2.69
CA MET A 157 5.59 10.29 -1.91
C MET A 157 4.05 10.43 -1.95
N GLU A 158 3.42 10.13 -3.10
CA GLU A 158 1.95 10.09 -3.24
C GLU A 158 1.28 9.08 -2.32
N LEU A 159 1.87 7.89 -2.16
CA LEU A 159 1.36 6.84 -1.29
C LEU A 159 1.56 7.22 0.18
N ALA A 160 2.72 7.81 0.51
CA ALA A 160 2.98 8.31 1.86
C ALA A 160 1.98 9.40 2.28
N LEU A 161 1.68 10.36 1.38
CA LEU A 161 0.68 11.40 1.63
C LEU A 161 -0.73 10.82 1.78
N GLU A 162 -1.10 9.81 1.00
CA GLU A 162 -2.42 9.16 1.13
C GLU A 162 -2.55 8.39 2.45
N ILE A 163 -1.53 7.66 2.89
CA ILE A 163 -1.53 7.01 4.22
C ILE A 163 -1.71 8.06 5.33
N LYS A 164 -0.95 9.16 5.27
CA LYS A 164 -1.07 10.27 6.25
C LYS A 164 -2.48 10.86 6.26
N SER A 165 -3.09 11.02 5.08
CA SER A 165 -4.46 11.49 4.93
C SER A 165 -5.48 10.55 5.58
N GLN A 166 -5.40 9.24 5.30
CA GLN A 166 -6.30 8.24 5.87
C GLN A 166 -6.11 8.09 7.39
N ALA A 167 -4.87 8.10 7.89
CA ALA A 167 -4.59 8.10 9.32
C ALA A 167 -5.16 9.34 10.03
N SER A 168 -5.09 10.51 9.38
CA SER A 168 -5.68 11.74 9.91
C SER A 168 -7.20 11.66 10.00
N LYS A 169 -7.87 11.10 8.99
CA LYS A 169 -9.34 10.88 9.01
C LYS A 169 -9.74 9.94 10.15
N LEU A 170 -8.99 8.85 10.34
CA LEU A 170 -9.22 7.93 11.44
C LEU A 170 -9.07 8.62 12.80
N LEU A 171 -8.00 9.40 12.99
CA LEU A 171 -7.76 10.13 14.23
C LEU A 171 -8.89 11.14 14.53
N LEU A 172 -9.41 11.82 13.49
CA LEU A 172 -10.57 12.69 13.60
C LEU A 172 -11.82 11.91 14.00
N ALA A 173 -12.11 10.76 13.38
CA ALA A 173 -13.26 9.91 13.70
C ALA A 173 -13.24 9.41 15.16
N ILE A 174 -12.05 9.14 15.72
CA ILE A 174 -11.88 8.74 17.14
C ILE A 174 -12.29 9.86 18.12
N MET A 175 -12.19 11.12 17.70
CA MET A 175 -12.51 12.30 18.53
C MET A 175 -13.85 12.95 18.15
N GLU A 176 -14.51 12.48 17.09
CA GLU A 176 -15.71 13.10 16.53
C GLU A 176 -16.94 12.93 17.43
N SER A 177 -17.82 13.95 17.44
CA SER A 177 -19.14 13.90 18.09
C SER A 177 -19.10 13.58 19.60
N ARG A 178 -18.01 13.93 20.29
CA ARG A 178 -17.89 13.81 21.75
C ARG A 178 -18.06 15.17 22.45
N HIS A 179 -18.66 15.15 23.64
CA HIS A 179 -18.83 16.33 24.51
C HIS A 179 -17.80 16.40 25.63
N ASP A 180 -17.11 15.29 25.91
CA ASP A 180 -16.00 15.20 26.85
C ASP A 180 -14.65 15.32 26.14
N SER A 181 -13.57 15.48 26.91
CA SER A 181 -12.19 15.60 26.43
C SER A 181 -11.39 14.30 26.51
N GLU A 182 -12.00 13.16 26.85
CA GLU A 182 -11.26 11.97 27.28
C GLU A 182 -10.37 11.37 26.17
N ASN A 183 -10.88 11.28 24.94
CA ASN A 183 -10.08 10.77 23.82
C ASN A 183 -9.05 11.81 23.36
N ALA A 184 -9.42 13.10 23.38
CA ALA A 184 -8.50 14.17 23.01
C ALA A 184 -7.30 14.21 23.97
N GLU A 185 -7.53 14.07 25.28
CA GLU A 185 -6.47 14.01 26.29
C GLU A 185 -5.55 12.83 26.08
N ARG A 186 -6.08 11.65 25.71
CA ARG A 186 -5.26 10.47 25.38
C ARG A 186 -4.41 10.70 24.13
N VAL A 187 -4.98 11.33 23.09
CA VAL A 187 -4.21 11.69 21.90
C VAL A 187 -3.06 12.64 22.27
N LEU A 188 -3.34 13.68 23.06
CA LEU A 188 -2.33 14.63 23.51
C LEU A 188 -1.24 13.97 24.37
N GLN A 189 -1.61 13.10 25.30
CA GLN A 189 -0.65 12.36 26.14
C GLN A 189 0.28 11.48 25.29
N ASN A 190 -0.26 10.80 24.28
CA ASN A 190 0.57 9.99 23.37
C ASN A 190 1.47 10.86 22.49
N MET A 191 0.98 12.04 22.04
CA MET A 191 1.82 13.00 21.33
C MET A 191 2.95 13.55 22.22
N ASP A 192 2.68 13.83 23.49
CA ASP A 192 3.71 14.28 24.45
C ASP A 192 4.82 13.26 24.66
N ASN A 193 4.50 11.96 24.51
CA ASN A 193 5.48 10.87 24.59
C ASN A 193 6.34 10.73 23.31
N THR A 194 6.03 11.46 22.23
CA THR A 194 6.84 11.47 21.00
C THR A 194 7.97 12.50 21.08
N ASP A 195 9.08 12.22 20.41
CA ASP A 195 10.22 13.14 20.31
C ASP A 195 9.79 14.45 19.62
N GLY A 196 9.55 15.50 20.41
CA GLY A 196 9.09 16.81 19.93
C GLY A 196 7.72 17.23 20.44
N GLY A 197 6.96 16.33 21.05
CA GLY A 197 5.66 16.63 21.64
C GLY A 197 4.67 17.27 20.65
N PRO A 198 3.87 18.26 21.07
CA PRO A 198 2.92 18.94 20.19
C PRO A 198 3.57 19.68 19.01
N ARG A 199 4.87 20.00 19.09
CA ARG A 199 5.60 20.63 17.96
C ARG A 199 5.82 19.66 16.80
N GLN A 200 5.80 18.35 17.06
CA GLN A 200 5.90 17.35 16.01
C GLN A 200 4.72 17.44 15.03
N LEU A 201 3.53 17.82 15.51
CA LEU A 201 2.38 18.02 14.63
C LEU A 201 2.61 19.18 13.64
N VAL A 202 3.19 20.29 14.11
CA VAL A 202 3.54 21.43 13.25
C VAL A 202 4.60 21.03 12.22
N HIS A 203 5.57 20.23 12.64
CA HIS A 203 6.59 19.69 11.75
C HIS A 203 5.98 18.78 10.67
N ALA A 204 5.12 17.83 11.05
CA ALA A 204 4.46 16.92 10.13
C ALA A 204 3.56 17.65 9.11
N ILE A 205 2.84 18.70 9.54
CA ILE A 205 2.05 19.56 8.64
C ILE A 205 2.96 20.28 7.63
N THR A 206 4.06 20.87 8.13
CA THR A 206 5.01 21.60 7.28
C THR A 206 5.62 20.67 6.23
N GLN A 207 6.05 19.48 6.68
CA GLN A 207 6.64 18.48 5.81
C GLN A 207 5.65 17.96 4.76
N ALA A 208 4.41 17.63 5.15
CA ALA A 208 3.39 17.18 4.20
C ALA A 208 3.08 18.26 3.15
N TYR A 209 3.06 19.54 3.55
CA TYR A 209 2.91 20.66 2.63
C TYR A 209 4.10 20.76 1.67
N GLU A 210 5.33 20.67 2.16
CA GLU A 210 6.53 20.69 1.33
C GLU A 210 6.59 19.51 0.35
N MET A 211 6.24 18.30 0.80
CA MET A 211 6.14 17.10 -0.04
C MET A 211 5.17 17.33 -1.20
N ALA A 212 3.95 17.78 -0.91
CA ALA A 212 2.91 18.02 -1.91
C ALA A 212 3.25 19.12 -2.94
N HIS A 213 4.14 20.06 -2.58
CA HIS A 213 4.58 21.16 -3.46
C HIS A 213 6.00 20.96 -4.00
N SER A 214 6.60 19.78 -3.80
CA SER A 214 7.93 19.49 -4.29
C SER A 214 7.90 19.21 -5.80
N LYS A 215 8.94 19.66 -6.52
CA LYS A 215 9.08 19.34 -7.96
C LYS A 215 9.14 17.84 -8.21
N GLN A 216 9.71 17.08 -7.26
CA GLN A 216 9.78 15.63 -7.35
C GLN A 216 8.39 14.99 -7.35
N TYR A 217 7.47 15.51 -6.54
CA TYR A 217 6.07 15.08 -6.54
C TYR A 217 5.41 15.31 -7.88
N GLU A 218 5.52 16.54 -8.42
CA GLU A 218 4.97 16.88 -9.74
C GLU A 218 5.51 15.98 -10.85
N ILE A 219 6.81 15.69 -10.83
CA ILE A 219 7.45 14.78 -11.79
C ILE A 219 6.91 13.35 -11.64
N ASN A 220 6.77 12.84 -10.42
CA ASN A 220 6.27 11.50 -10.16
C ASN A 220 4.82 11.33 -10.63
N VAL A 221 3.96 12.31 -10.33
CA VAL A 221 2.56 12.33 -10.78
C VAL A 221 2.49 12.36 -12.31
N MET A 222 3.23 13.25 -12.96
CA MET A 222 3.29 13.30 -14.44
C MET A 222 3.81 12.00 -15.05
N LYS A 223 4.84 11.39 -14.47
CA LYS A 223 5.39 10.10 -14.93
C LYS A 223 4.32 9.00 -14.87
N LYS A 224 3.55 8.95 -13.79
CA LYS A 224 2.47 7.96 -13.60
C LYS A 224 1.36 8.14 -14.64
N GLU A 225 0.92 9.38 -14.89
CA GLU A 225 -0.08 9.69 -15.92
C GLU A 225 0.40 9.26 -17.32
N LEU A 226 1.67 9.52 -17.66
CA LEU A 226 2.27 9.11 -18.93
C LEU A 226 2.34 7.58 -19.09
N LEU A 227 2.71 6.85 -18.02
CA LEU A 227 2.78 5.38 -18.01
C LEU A 227 1.39 4.74 -18.13
N GLN A 228 0.38 5.31 -17.45
CA GLN A 228 -1.00 4.85 -17.57
C GLN A 228 -1.58 5.12 -18.97
N GLY A 229 -1.25 6.27 -19.57
CA GLY A 229 -1.67 6.61 -20.93
C GLY A 229 -1.05 5.74 -22.03
N SER A 230 0.18 5.25 -21.83
CA SER A 230 0.88 4.37 -22.79
C SER A 230 0.36 2.93 -22.77
N SER A 231 -0.13 2.43 -21.62
CA SER A 231 -0.74 1.09 -21.51
C SER A 231 -2.07 0.95 -22.28
N ILE A 232 -2.72 2.07 -22.65
CA ILE A 232 -3.97 2.08 -23.43
C ILE A 232 -3.72 1.99 -24.94
N GLN A 233 -2.54 2.39 -25.44
CA GLN A 233 -2.24 2.38 -26.88
C GLN A 233 -1.78 1.02 -27.43
N ASP A 234 -1.38 0.07 -26.58
CA ASP A 234 -0.81 -1.23 -27.00
C ASP A 234 -1.80 -2.40 -27.03
N ARG A 235 -3.11 -2.20 -26.88
CA ARG A 235 -4.08 -3.29 -27.15
C ARG A 235 -4.22 -3.49 -28.66
N PRO A 236 -3.90 -4.68 -29.22
CA PRO A 236 -4.18 -4.97 -30.62
C PRO A 236 -5.70 -4.88 -30.83
N ARG A 237 -6.15 -4.01 -31.73
CA ARG A 237 -7.54 -4.00 -32.19
C ARG A 237 -7.82 -5.34 -32.86
N SER A 238 -8.49 -6.24 -32.15
CA SER A 238 -9.05 -7.46 -32.70
C SER A 238 -9.97 -7.10 -33.87
N ILE A 239 -9.52 -7.40 -35.09
CA ILE A 239 -10.30 -7.28 -36.32
C ILE A 239 -11.34 -8.41 -36.27
N ILE A 240 -12.58 -8.06 -35.95
CA ILE A 240 -13.73 -8.97 -36.05
C ILE A 240 -13.91 -9.29 -37.55
N SER A 241 -13.65 -10.53 -37.93
CA SER A 241 -13.97 -11.06 -39.27
C SER A 241 -15.45 -11.45 -39.34
N PRO A 242 -16.17 -11.25 -40.46
CA PRO A 242 -17.59 -11.59 -40.55
C PRO A 242 -17.81 -13.11 -40.69
N SER A 243 -18.82 -13.63 -40.00
CA SER A 243 -19.20 -15.05 -40.00
C SER A 243 -19.66 -15.57 -41.38
N ILE A 244 -19.15 -16.75 -41.72
CA ILE A 244 -19.47 -17.55 -42.90
C ILE A 244 -20.95 -18.01 -42.85
N LYS A 245 -21.66 -17.85 -43.98
CA LYS A 245 -23.02 -18.37 -44.18
C LYS A 245 -23.01 -19.90 -44.20
N THR A 246 -23.85 -20.53 -43.39
CA THR A 246 -24.16 -21.96 -43.46
C THR A 246 -25.22 -22.21 -44.53
N GLU A 247 -24.84 -22.90 -45.61
CA GLU A 247 -25.79 -23.57 -46.50
C GLU A 247 -26.37 -24.79 -45.77
N GLY A 248 -27.68 -24.76 -45.51
CA GLY A 248 -28.45 -25.90 -45.01
C GLY A 248 -29.44 -26.35 -46.07
N GLY A 249 -28.98 -27.13 -47.04
CA GLY A 249 -29.86 -27.90 -47.91
C GLY A 249 -30.30 -29.19 -47.21
N ARG A 250 -31.61 -29.41 -47.12
CA ARG A 250 -32.22 -30.75 -47.17
C ARG A 250 -33.70 -30.64 -47.57
N GLN A 251 -33.97 -31.13 -48.78
CA GLN A 251 -35.29 -31.46 -49.29
C GLN A 251 -35.75 -32.82 -48.72
N ASP A 252 -37.02 -32.83 -48.30
CA ASP A 252 -38.07 -33.83 -48.53
C ASP A 252 -37.96 -35.28 -47.98
N PRO A 253 -39.09 -36.01 -47.87
CA PRO A 253 -40.47 -35.68 -48.29
C PRO A 253 -41.51 -35.53 -47.16
#